data_AF-A0A3G9K3M7-F1
#
_entry.id   AF-A0A3G9K3M7-F1
#
_cell.length_a   1.000
_cell.length_b   1.000
_cell.length_c   1.000
_cell.angle_alpha   90.00
_cell.angle_beta   90.00
_cell.angle_gamma   90.00
#
_symmetry.space_group_name_H-M   'P 1'
#
loop_
_entity.id
_entity.type
_entity.pdbx_description
1 polymer ?
#
loop_
_entity_poly.entity_id
_entity_poly.type
_entity_poly.pdbx_seq_one_letter_code
_entity_poly.pdbx_strand_id
1 'polypeptide(L)'
;MKVLSCTAVAVIVFCLPSTASASFSQNQSEIVAQTGNLVPVYRWFHSGDKDWITLRDGEIDDWKLGSWGYRDKTYSFSCSLKSFPNSVAIYRWFHPRDKDWITITENEILTTQMQQWGYQDRTFQCFVSRTPINNGVAVYRWFHPTDKDWITLADGEIPEYQLGRWGYQDKTFQFYAWR
;
A
#
# COMPACT_ATOMS: atom_id res chain seq x y z
N MET A 1 -68.49 9.17 -51.74
CA MET A 1 -68.24 10.10 -50.60
C MET A 1 -68.66 9.35 -49.34
N LYS A 2 -67.80 9.01 -48.38
CA LYS A 2 -66.62 9.66 -47.82
C LYS A 2 -65.57 8.57 -47.57
N VAL A 3 -64.36 8.80 -48.06
CA VAL A 3 -63.15 8.03 -47.73
C VAL A 3 -62.70 8.48 -46.35
N LEU A 4 -62.22 7.56 -45.50
CA LEU A 4 -61.18 7.81 -44.50
C LEU A 4 -60.55 6.47 -44.09
N SER A 5 -59.37 6.22 -44.66
CA SER A 5 -58.39 5.24 -44.21
C SER A 5 -57.84 5.64 -42.83
N CYS A 6 -57.54 4.68 -41.96
CA CYS A 6 -56.45 4.87 -41.02
C CYS A 6 -55.79 3.54 -40.66
N THR A 7 -54.48 3.61 -40.62
CA THR A 7 -53.48 2.55 -40.72
C THR A 7 -53.27 1.82 -39.39
N ALA A 8 -52.76 0.59 -39.49
CA ALA A 8 -52.41 -0.31 -38.40
C ALA A 8 -51.48 0.29 -37.33
N VAL A 9 -51.61 -0.18 -36.09
CA VAL A 9 -50.50 -0.21 -35.13
C VAL A 9 -50.39 -1.63 -34.59
N ALA A 10 -49.40 -2.37 -35.11
CA ALA A 10 -48.94 -3.61 -34.52
C ALA A 10 -48.26 -3.27 -33.19
N VAL A 11 -48.79 -3.79 -32.08
CA VAL A 11 -48.12 -3.73 -30.79
C VAL A 11 -46.97 -4.73 -30.84
N ILE A 12 -45.76 -4.24 -31.14
CA ILE A 12 -44.53 -4.99 -30.99
C ILE A 12 -44.27 -5.08 -29.48
N VAL A 13 -44.56 -6.25 -28.91
CA VAL A 13 -44.05 -6.61 -27.58
C VAL A 13 -42.55 -6.78 -27.74
N PHE A 14 -41.78 -5.75 -27.39
CA PHE A 14 -40.34 -5.88 -27.19
C PHE A 14 -40.11 -6.71 -25.94
N CYS A 15 -39.82 -8.00 -26.13
CA CYS A 15 -39.23 -8.82 -25.09
C CYS A 15 -37.77 -8.35 -24.94
N LEU A 16 -37.52 -7.43 -24.02
CA LEU A 16 -36.15 -7.04 -23.67
C LEU A 16 -35.48 -8.26 -23.00
N PRO A 17 -34.33 -8.75 -23.49
CA PRO A 17 -33.55 -9.69 -22.71
C PRO A 17 -33.06 -8.96 -21.46
N SER A 18 -33.54 -9.41 -20.31
CA SER A 18 -32.94 -9.12 -19.01
C SER A 18 -31.54 -9.73 -18.99
N THR A 19 -30.55 -8.98 -19.47
CA THR A 19 -29.16 -9.25 -19.11
C THR A 19 -28.89 -8.57 -17.78
N ALA A 20 -29.35 -9.20 -16.70
CA ALA A 20 -28.73 -8.97 -15.40
C ALA A 20 -27.31 -9.53 -15.49
N SER A 21 -26.35 -8.64 -15.73
CA SER A 21 -24.92 -8.94 -15.75
C SER A 21 -24.52 -9.56 -14.41
N ALA A 22 -24.32 -10.87 -14.41
CA ALA A 22 -23.58 -11.56 -13.37
C ALA A 22 -22.10 -11.14 -13.50
N SER A 23 -21.71 -10.07 -12.80
CA SER A 23 -20.31 -9.68 -12.69
C SER A 23 -20.02 -9.17 -11.28
N PHE A 24 -20.14 -10.06 -10.31
CA PHE A 24 -19.61 -9.83 -8.95
C PHE A 24 -18.57 -10.88 -8.51
N SER A 25 -18.19 -11.81 -9.39
CA SER A 25 -17.25 -12.90 -9.06
C SER A 25 -16.04 -13.01 -9.99
N GLN A 26 -15.67 -11.93 -10.69
CA GLN A 26 -14.45 -11.90 -11.55
C GLN A 26 -13.28 -11.10 -10.96
N ASN A 27 -13.51 -10.29 -9.92
CA ASN A 27 -12.50 -9.35 -9.43
C ASN A 27 -11.30 -10.00 -8.72
N GLN A 28 -11.46 -11.17 -8.09
CA GLN A 28 -10.37 -11.73 -7.27
C GLN A 28 -9.34 -12.51 -8.11
N SER A 29 -9.78 -13.21 -9.16
CA SER A 29 -8.92 -13.96 -10.07
C SER A 29 -8.08 -13.06 -11.00
N GLU A 30 -8.61 -11.91 -11.42
CA GLU A 30 -7.89 -10.97 -12.28
C GLU A 30 -6.82 -10.17 -11.54
N ILE A 31 -7.07 -9.80 -10.27
CA ILE A 31 -6.06 -9.14 -9.41
C ILE A 31 -4.87 -10.09 -9.20
N VAL A 32 -5.12 -11.34 -8.83
CA VAL A 32 -4.05 -12.36 -8.66
C VAL A 32 -3.29 -12.61 -9.96
N ALA A 33 -3.96 -12.57 -11.12
CA ALA A 33 -3.31 -12.74 -12.41
C ALA A 33 -2.40 -11.54 -12.79
N GLN A 34 -2.76 -10.31 -12.41
CA GLN A 34 -2.00 -9.11 -12.74
C GLN A 34 -0.87 -8.80 -11.74
N THR A 35 -1.08 -9.03 -10.45
CA THR A 35 -0.09 -8.74 -9.39
C THR A 35 0.73 -9.96 -8.99
N GLY A 36 0.27 -11.17 -9.29
CA GLY A 36 0.80 -12.37 -8.64
C GLY A 36 0.39 -12.44 -7.17
N ASN A 37 1.00 -13.36 -6.41
CA ASN A 37 0.73 -13.53 -4.99
C ASN A 37 1.21 -12.29 -4.22
N LEU A 38 0.26 -11.62 -3.56
CA LEU A 38 0.56 -10.53 -2.63
C LEU A 38 1.30 -11.08 -1.42
N VAL A 39 2.31 -10.36 -0.96
CA VAL A 39 3.10 -10.69 0.22
C VAL A 39 2.73 -9.72 1.34
N PRO A 40 2.39 -10.22 2.55
CA PRO A 40 2.16 -9.38 3.70
C PRO A 40 3.39 -8.56 4.07
N VAL A 41 3.17 -7.36 4.60
CA VAL A 41 4.19 -6.48 5.14
C VAL A 41 3.85 -6.20 6.59
N TYR A 42 4.84 -6.41 7.44
CA TYR A 42 4.74 -6.26 8.88
C TYR A 42 5.64 -5.13 9.36
N ARG A 43 5.19 -4.47 10.42
CA ARG A 43 5.95 -3.50 11.19
C ARG A 43 6.40 -4.13 12.50
N TRP A 44 7.60 -3.78 12.93
CA TRP A 44 8.19 -4.22 14.19
C TRP A 44 8.78 -3.03 14.93
N PHE A 45 8.78 -3.09 16.26
CA PHE A 45 9.33 -2.05 17.13
C PHE A 45 10.61 -2.51 17.80
N HIS A 46 11.60 -1.62 17.89
CA HIS A 46 12.76 -1.84 18.75
C HIS A 46 12.78 -0.80 19.88
N SER A 47 12.51 -1.23 21.12
CA SER A 47 12.33 -0.31 22.25
C SER A 47 13.59 0.43 22.71
N GLY A 48 14.79 -0.13 22.46
CA GLY A 48 16.06 0.51 22.81
C GLY A 48 16.36 1.72 21.93
N ASP A 49 16.37 1.46 20.61
CA ASP A 49 16.54 2.45 19.56
C ASP A 49 15.31 3.36 19.35
N LYS A 50 14.13 2.96 19.88
CA LYS A 50 12.83 3.60 19.67
C LYS A 50 12.43 3.72 18.19
N ASP A 51 12.80 2.72 17.41
CA ASP A 51 12.69 2.73 15.96
C ASP A 51 11.68 1.70 15.45
N TRP A 52 11.10 1.99 14.28
CA TRP A 52 10.21 1.08 13.57
C TRP A 52 10.81 0.59 12.26
N ILE A 53 10.82 -0.73 12.09
CA ILE A 53 11.17 -1.36 10.81
C ILE A 53 9.93 -1.94 10.14
N THR A 54 9.79 -1.68 8.84
CA THR A 54 8.76 -2.28 7.98
C THR A 54 9.41 -3.30 7.05
N LEU A 55 8.89 -4.53 7.03
CA LEU A 55 9.46 -5.69 6.34
C LEU A 55 8.37 -6.49 5.65
N ARG A 56 8.59 -6.88 4.40
CA ARG A 56 7.77 -7.95 3.81
C ARG A 56 8.01 -9.27 4.55
N ASP A 57 6.99 -10.11 4.59
CA ASP A 57 7.09 -11.43 5.20
C ASP A 57 8.19 -12.27 4.54
N GLY A 58 8.99 -12.95 5.36
CA GLY A 58 10.10 -13.78 4.90
C GLY A 58 11.32 -13.02 4.37
N GLU A 59 11.39 -11.69 4.46
CA GLU A 59 12.61 -10.95 4.09
C GLU A 59 13.76 -11.17 5.06
N ILE A 60 13.45 -11.14 6.36
CA ILE A 60 14.37 -11.45 7.45
C ILE A 60 13.62 -12.40 8.37
N ASP A 61 14.28 -13.49 8.78
CA ASP A 61 13.68 -14.45 9.71
C ASP A 61 13.23 -13.75 11.00
N ASP A 62 12.01 -14.02 11.45
CA ASP A 62 11.43 -13.47 12.68
C ASP A 62 12.33 -13.73 13.91
N TRP A 63 12.95 -14.92 13.98
CA TRP A 63 13.94 -15.24 15.02
C TRP A 63 15.14 -14.29 14.99
N LYS A 64 15.62 -13.94 13.79
CA LYS A 64 16.77 -13.05 13.62
C LYS A 64 16.41 -11.63 14.06
N LEU A 65 15.25 -11.12 13.66
CA LEU A 65 14.73 -9.82 14.15
C LEU A 65 14.57 -9.83 15.66
N GLY A 66 14.05 -10.92 16.22
CA GLY A 66 13.94 -11.13 17.65
C GLY A 66 15.31 -11.04 18.36
N SER A 67 16.35 -11.66 17.79
CA SER A 67 17.72 -11.59 18.31
C SER A 67 18.32 -10.18 18.25
N TRP A 68 17.83 -9.32 17.37
CA TRP A 68 18.22 -7.91 17.25
C TRP A 68 17.39 -6.97 18.13
N GLY A 69 16.43 -7.49 18.90
CA GLY A 69 15.61 -6.69 19.81
C GLY A 69 14.28 -6.19 19.24
N TYR A 70 13.98 -6.46 17.97
CA TYR A 70 12.68 -6.11 17.37
C TYR A 70 11.55 -7.00 17.92
N ARG A 71 10.43 -6.39 18.29
CA ARG A 71 9.23 -7.01 18.87
C ARG A 71 7.97 -6.47 18.20
N ASP A 72 6.81 -6.91 18.67
CA ASP A 72 5.50 -6.35 18.29
C ASP A 72 5.19 -6.42 16.79
N LYS A 73 5.45 -7.58 16.16
CA LYS A 73 5.11 -7.87 14.75
C LYS A 73 3.63 -7.55 14.51
N THR A 74 3.38 -6.49 13.75
CA THR A 74 2.04 -5.99 13.46
C THR A 74 1.84 -5.97 11.95
N TYR A 75 0.75 -6.58 11.48
CA TYR A 75 0.39 -6.52 10.05
C TYR A 75 0.04 -5.07 9.67
N SER A 76 0.58 -4.58 8.55
CA SER A 76 0.31 -3.23 8.05
C SER A 76 -0.48 -3.27 6.75
N PHE A 77 0.09 -3.85 5.68
CA PHE A 77 -0.52 -3.98 4.37
C PHE A 77 0.08 -5.16 3.61
N SER A 78 -0.42 -5.46 2.41
CA SER A 78 0.19 -6.43 1.49
C SER A 78 0.61 -5.73 0.19
N CYS A 79 1.66 -6.23 -0.46
CA CYS A 79 2.18 -5.68 -1.70
C CYS A 79 2.64 -6.76 -2.67
N SER A 80 2.91 -6.38 -3.92
CA SER A 80 3.24 -7.32 -4.99
C SER A 80 4.73 -7.52 -5.16
N LEU A 81 5.23 -8.74 -5.27
CA LEU A 81 6.63 -8.98 -5.67
C LEU A 81 6.87 -8.82 -7.17
N LYS A 82 5.80 -8.78 -7.97
CA LYS A 82 5.87 -8.60 -9.42
C LYS A 82 5.40 -7.18 -9.78
N SER A 83 6.09 -6.51 -10.69
CA SER A 83 5.61 -5.24 -11.20
C SER A 83 4.30 -5.43 -11.97
N PHE A 84 3.43 -4.42 -11.90
CA PHE A 84 2.16 -4.36 -12.59
C PHE A 84 1.97 -2.97 -13.21
N PRO A 85 1.00 -2.77 -14.12
CA PRO A 85 0.78 -1.47 -14.76
C PRO A 85 0.63 -0.34 -13.72
N ASN A 86 1.37 0.76 -13.91
CA ASN A 86 1.40 1.92 -13.00
C ASN A 86 1.89 1.64 -11.57
N SER A 87 2.52 0.49 -11.34
CA SER A 87 3.19 0.21 -10.07
C SER A 87 4.47 1.02 -9.90
N VAL A 88 4.88 1.19 -8.64
CA VAL A 88 6.16 1.75 -8.23
C VAL A 88 6.80 0.80 -7.23
N ALA A 89 8.11 0.59 -7.34
CA ALA A 89 8.86 -0.16 -6.33
C ALA A 89 9.03 0.68 -5.05
N ILE A 90 9.02 0.04 -3.89
CA ILE A 90 9.41 0.65 -2.62
C ILE A 90 10.69 0.03 -2.09
N TYR A 91 11.48 0.86 -1.42
CA TYR A 91 12.78 0.52 -0.87
C TYR A 91 12.84 0.94 0.59
N ARG A 92 13.50 0.11 1.39
CA ARG A 92 13.89 0.46 2.75
C ARG A 92 15.35 0.93 2.77
N TRP A 93 15.64 1.92 3.59
CA TRP A 93 16.98 2.44 3.84
C TRP A 93 17.26 2.52 5.34
N PHE A 94 18.53 2.40 5.72
CA PHE A 94 18.98 2.47 7.11
C PHE A 94 19.86 3.71 7.35
N HIS A 95 19.66 4.40 8.47
CA HIS A 95 20.56 5.45 8.92
C HIS A 95 21.39 4.97 10.14
N PRO A 96 22.70 4.69 10.00
CA PRO A 96 23.46 3.97 11.02
C PRO A 96 23.75 4.79 12.28
N ARG A 97 23.70 6.11 12.22
CA ARG A 97 23.89 6.99 13.38
C ARG A 97 22.61 7.08 14.21
N ASP A 98 21.48 7.25 13.54
CA ASP A 98 20.19 7.48 14.20
C ASP A 98 19.46 6.15 14.50
N LYS A 99 19.98 5.04 13.94
CA LYS A 99 19.40 3.69 14.05
C LYS A 99 17.98 3.60 13.50
N ASP A 100 17.70 4.40 12.47
CA ASP A 100 16.39 4.60 11.89
C ASP A 100 16.23 3.86 10.54
N TRP A 101 15.02 3.36 10.29
CA TRP A 101 14.63 2.83 8.99
C TRP A 101 13.56 3.68 8.30
N ILE A 102 13.79 3.97 7.02
CA ILE A 102 12.82 4.71 6.21
C ILE A 102 12.40 3.91 4.96
N THR A 103 11.11 3.91 4.67
CA THR A 103 10.55 3.40 3.41
C THR A 103 10.35 4.55 2.43
N ILE A 104 10.84 4.40 1.20
CA ILE A 104 10.83 5.40 0.13
C ILE A 104 10.37 4.74 -1.17
N THR A 105 9.50 5.41 -1.92
CA THR A 105 9.13 4.95 -3.27
C THR A 105 10.24 5.24 -4.29
N GLU A 106 10.39 4.39 -5.31
CA GLU A 106 11.33 4.60 -6.41
C GLU A 106 11.16 6.01 -6.98
N ASN A 107 12.28 6.72 -7.09
CA ASN A 107 12.39 8.10 -7.58
C ASN A 107 11.67 9.19 -6.75
N GLU A 108 11.20 8.92 -5.53
CA GLU A 108 10.74 9.98 -4.62
C GLU A 108 11.89 10.86 -4.13
N ILE A 109 12.98 10.23 -3.71
CA ILE A 109 14.22 10.89 -3.32
C ILE A 109 15.37 10.21 -4.07
N LEU A 110 16.26 11.01 -4.68
CA LEU A 110 17.41 10.48 -5.39
C LEU A 110 18.32 9.68 -4.45
N THR A 111 18.85 8.56 -4.94
CA THR A 111 19.80 7.73 -4.18
C THR A 111 21.00 8.53 -3.68
N THR A 112 21.52 9.44 -4.50
CA THR A 112 22.62 10.34 -4.11
C THR A 112 22.24 11.26 -2.96
N GLN A 113 20.99 11.74 -2.94
CA GLN A 113 20.48 12.58 -1.86
C GLN A 113 20.31 11.77 -0.55
N MET A 114 19.76 10.57 -0.63
CA MET A 114 19.65 9.65 0.52
C MET A 114 21.02 9.38 1.15
N GLN A 115 22.02 9.08 0.31
CA GLN A 115 23.40 8.84 0.75
C GLN A 115 24.04 10.09 1.36
N GLN A 116 23.80 11.28 0.80
CA GLN A 116 24.26 12.54 1.39
C GLN A 116 23.65 12.80 2.77
N TRP A 117 22.43 12.35 3.02
CA TRP A 117 21.79 12.40 4.34
C TRP A 117 22.22 11.27 5.27
N GLY A 118 23.14 10.38 4.84
CA GLY A 118 23.68 9.30 5.66
C GLY A 118 22.90 7.99 5.59
N TYR A 119 21.83 7.91 4.79
CA TYR A 119 21.10 6.68 4.57
C TYR A 119 21.85 5.72 3.64
N GLN A 120 21.83 4.44 3.99
CA GLN A 120 22.51 3.36 3.29
C GLN A 120 21.61 2.11 3.21
N ASP A 121 22.16 1.01 2.69
CA ASP A 121 21.52 -0.31 2.67
C ASP A 121 20.15 -0.33 1.96
N ARG A 122 20.06 0.38 0.82
CA ARG A 122 18.87 0.39 -0.06
C ARG A 122 18.42 -1.03 -0.39
N THR A 123 17.30 -1.43 0.18
CA THR A 123 16.77 -2.80 0.05
C THR A 123 15.40 -2.77 -0.59
N PHE A 124 15.25 -3.42 -1.75
CA PHE A 124 13.95 -3.59 -2.41
C PHE A 124 12.98 -4.31 -1.47
N GLN A 125 11.76 -3.78 -1.36
CA GLN A 125 10.66 -4.40 -0.62
C GLN A 125 9.71 -5.09 -1.61
N CYS A 126 8.97 -4.30 -2.39
CA CYS A 126 7.93 -4.79 -3.28
C CYS A 126 7.41 -3.67 -4.19
N PHE A 127 6.46 -4.00 -5.06
CA PHE A 127 5.71 -3.09 -5.90
C PHE A 127 4.35 -2.74 -5.27
N VAL A 128 4.02 -1.45 -5.32
CA VAL A 128 2.79 -0.83 -4.80
C VAL A 128 2.21 0.12 -5.86
N SER A 129 1.00 0.65 -5.64
CA SER A 129 0.33 1.51 -6.62
C SER A 129 0.49 2.99 -6.27
N ARG A 130 0.73 3.84 -7.28
CA ARG A 130 0.70 5.30 -7.10
C ARG A 130 -0.72 5.87 -7.04
N THR A 131 -1.69 5.14 -7.58
CA THR A 131 -3.11 5.53 -7.63
C THR A 131 -3.95 4.60 -6.77
N PRO A 132 -5.15 5.03 -6.30
CA PRO A 132 -6.07 4.13 -5.60
C PRO A 132 -6.30 2.84 -6.39
N ILE A 133 -6.37 1.72 -5.66
CA ILE A 133 -6.67 0.39 -6.20
C ILE A 133 -7.86 -0.20 -5.46
N ASN A 134 -8.53 -1.18 -6.08
CA ASN A 134 -9.63 -1.88 -5.44
C ASN A 134 -9.13 -2.62 -4.18
N ASN A 135 -9.87 -2.49 -3.08
CA ASN A 135 -9.44 -2.95 -1.73
C ASN A 135 -8.06 -2.40 -1.31
N GLY A 136 -7.68 -1.24 -1.85
CA GLY A 136 -6.47 -0.54 -1.47
C GLY A 136 -6.66 0.33 -0.24
N VAL A 137 -5.59 0.50 0.52
CA VAL A 137 -5.46 1.48 1.59
C VAL A 137 -4.32 2.44 1.25
N ALA A 138 -4.49 3.73 1.56
CA ALA A 138 -3.40 4.69 1.46
C ALA A 138 -2.36 4.39 2.56
N VAL A 139 -1.08 4.52 2.21
CA VAL A 139 0.03 4.35 3.14
C VAL A 139 0.77 5.67 3.25
N TYR A 140 1.08 6.03 4.49
CA TYR A 140 1.69 7.29 4.86
C TYR A 140 2.99 7.06 5.63
N ARG A 141 3.89 8.03 5.56
CA ARG A 141 5.07 8.14 6.41
C ARG A 141 4.90 9.31 7.38
N TRP A 142 5.35 9.14 8.62
CA TRP A 142 5.37 10.17 9.66
C TRP A 142 6.76 10.30 10.26
N PHE A 143 7.12 11.49 10.73
CA PHE A 143 8.42 11.79 11.32
C PHE A 143 8.32 12.13 12.79
N HIS A 144 9.23 11.60 13.60
CA HIS A 144 9.41 12.03 14.98
C HIS A 144 10.67 12.91 15.11
N PRO A 145 10.55 14.25 15.33
CA PRO A 145 11.68 15.16 15.23
C PRO A 145 12.72 15.04 16.35
N THR A 146 12.33 14.60 17.55
CA THR A 146 13.28 14.39 18.67
C THR A 146 14.07 13.10 18.50
N ASP A 147 13.38 11.98 18.28
CA ASP A 147 14.00 10.66 18.12
C ASP A 147 14.62 10.46 16.73
N LYS A 148 14.34 11.34 15.75
CA LYS A 148 14.81 11.26 14.35
C LYS A 148 14.37 9.97 13.65
N ASP A 149 13.16 9.53 13.96
CA ASP A 149 12.58 8.26 13.52
C ASP A 149 11.47 8.46 12.47
N TRP A 150 11.40 7.56 11.50
CA TRP A 150 10.33 7.47 10.53
C TRP A 150 9.47 6.24 10.76
N ILE A 151 8.16 6.42 10.73
CA ILE A 151 7.21 5.30 10.75
C ILE A 151 6.36 5.29 9.47
N THR A 152 6.21 4.10 8.88
CA THR A 152 5.32 3.86 7.73
C THR A 152 4.06 3.15 8.22
N LEU A 153 2.89 3.69 7.91
CA LEU A 153 1.60 3.19 8.40
C LEU A 153 0.55 3.19 7.29
N ALA A 154 -0.21 2.11 7.21
CA ALA A 154 -1.46 2.12 6.48
C ALA A 154 -2.47 3.04 7.18
N ASP A 155 -3.33 3.70 6.40
CA ASP A 155 -4.33 4.60 6.94
C ASP A 155 -5.25 3.87 7.93
N GLY A 156 -5.48 4.49 9.09
CA GLY A 156 -6.25 3.90 10.18
C GLY A 156 -5.57 2.74 10.93
N GLU A 157 -4.30 2.41 10.68
CA GLU A 157 -3.56 1.42 11.49
C GLU A 157 -3.35 1.91 12.93
N ILE A 158 -2.96 3.18 13.09
CA ILE A 158 -2.88 3.87 14.37
C ILE A 158 -3.65 5.19 14.23
N PRO A 159 -4.57 5.53 15.17
CA PRO A 159 -5.27 6.81 15.11
C PRO A 159 -4.30 7.99 15.16
N GLU A 160 -4.52 9.01 14.32
CA GLU A 160 -3.59 10.16 14.21
C GLU A 160 -3.39 10.91 15.54
N TYR A 161 -4.44 11.02 16.36
CA TYR A 161 -4.32 11.67 17.66
C TYR A 161 -3.32 10.92 18.58
N GLN A 162 -3.20 9.60 18.41
CA GLN A 162 -2.25 8.78 19.16
C GLN A 162 -0.83 8.98 18.64
N LEU A 163 -0.64 9.07 17.32
CA LEU A 163 0.65 9.41 16.70
C LEU A 163 1.15 10.78 17.17
N GLY A 164 0.26 11.79 17.19
CA GLY A 164 0.59 13.12 17.72
C GLY A 164 0.97 13.09 19.20
N ARG A 165 0.31 12.27 20.03
CA ARG A 165 0.70 12.06 21.44
C ARG A 165 2.06 11.38 21.59
N TRP A 166 2.44 10.55 20.63
CA TRP A 166 3.76 9.94 20.56
C TRP A 166 4.82 10.85 19.94
N GLY A 167 4.46 12.06 19.49
CA GLY A 167 5.39 13.02 18.91
C GLY A 167 5.62 12.88 17.41
N TYR A 168 4.91 11.98 16.73
CA TYR A 168 4.95 11.88 15.27
C TYR A 168 4.15 13.01 14.62
N GLN A 169 4.73 13.57 13.56
CA GLN A 169 4.21 14.68 12.78
C GLN A 169 4.56 14.49 11.29
N ASP A 170 4.32 15.51 10.47
CA ASP A 170 4.73 15.55 9.06
C ASP A 170 4.19 14.37 8.21
N LYS A 171 2.89 14.05 8.38
CA LYS A 171 2.18 13.00 7.61
C LYS A 171 2.37 13.25 6.10
N THR A 172 3.05 12.33 5.45
CA THR A 172 3.37 12.41 4.02
C THR A 172 2.79 11.20 3.31
N PHE A 173 1.97 11.42 2.27
CA PHE A 173 1.45 10.33 1.43
C PHE A 173 2.60 9.61 0.71
N GLN A 174 2.51 8.30 0.60
CA GLN A 174 3.53 7.48 -0.08
C GLN A 174 2.94 6.74 -1.28
N PHE A 175 1.95 5.87 -1.05
CA PHE A 175 1.38 4.99 -2.07
C PHE A 175 0.06 4.37 -1.61
N TYR A 176 -0.55 3.57 -2.47
CA TYR A 176 -1.65 2.66 -2.14
C TYR A 176 -1.15 1.21 -2.16
N ALA A 177 -1.59 0.42 -1.19
CA ALA A 177 -1.28 -1.00 -1.04
C ALA A 177 -2.54 -1.80 -0.68
N TRP A 178 -2.49 -3.13 -0.74
CA TRP A 178 -3.66 -3.98 -0.44
C TRP A 178 -3.85 -4.18 1.06
N ARG A 179 -5.12 -4.30 1.49
CA ARG A 179 -5.50 -4.65 2.85
C ARG A 179 -6.42 -5.87 2.86
#